data_AF-A0A811JVF2-F1
#
_entry.id   AF-A0A811JVF2-F1
#
_cell.length_a   1.000
_cell.length_b   1.000
_cell.length_c   1.000
_cell.angle_alpha   90.00
_cell.angle_beta   90.00
_cell.angle_gamma   90.00
#
_symmetry.space_group_name_H-M   'P 1'
#
loop_
_entity.id
_entity.type
_entity.pdbx_description
1 polymer ?
#
loop_
_entity_poly.entity_id
_entity_poly.type
_entity_poly.pdbx_seq_one_letter_code
_entity_poly.pdbx_strand_id
1 'polypeptide(L)'
;MRSLGHVPTVGETVEYMKEKGPRIEFPKFLEIIHHENQRKIDPVWECAQCFKALDTRKTGYLSRSEFFSLLTRFGEKMDPIEVEMSLQRMGMCGYGLKIPIEQLIHHISGPAPLP
;
A
#
# COMPACT_ATOMS: atom_id res chain seq x y z
N MET A 1 -8.02 6.73 -12.52
CA MET A 1 -7.97 6.68 -11.05
C MET A 1 -6.60 7.13 -10.52
N ARG A 2 -5.49 6.47 -10.88
CA ARG A 2 -4.12 6.86 -10.45
C ARG A 2 -3.74 8.31 -10.75
N SER A 3 -4.08 8.82 -11.93
CA SER A 3 -3.88 10.23 -12.30
C SER A 3 -4.69 11.23 -11.46
N LEU A 4 -5.69 10.75 -10.72
CA LEU A 4 -6.52 11.54 -9.80
C LEU A 4 -6.09 11.33 -8.33
N GLY A 5 -4.94 10.70 -8.08
CA GLY A 5 -4.43 10.43 -6.73
C GLY A 5 -4.97 9.16 -6.07
N HIS A 6 -5.87 8.42 -6.71
CA HIS A 6 -6.41 7.16 -6.18
C HIS A 6 -5.58 5.97 -6.63
N VAL A 7 -5.23 5.07 -5.70
CA VAL A 7 -4.45 3.86 -5.99
C VAL A 7 -5.30 2.62 -5.65
N PRO A 8 -6.34 2.32 -6.45
CA PRO A 8 -7.14 1.12 -6.20
C PRO A 8 -6.29 -0.12 -6.45
N THR A 9 -6.58 -1.16 -5.67
CA THR A 9 -6.08 -2.52 -5.86
C THR A 9 -6.67 -3.13 -7.12
N VAL A 10 -6.03 -4.19 -7.61
CA VAL A 10 -6.53 -5.01 -8.71
C VAL A 10 -7.89 -5.61 -8.35
N GLY A 11 -8.07 -6.05 -7.11
CA GLY A 11 -9.34 -6.59 -6.62
C GLY A 11 -10.49 -5.58 -6.70
N GLU A 12 -10.27 -4.37 -6.18
CA GLU A 12 -11.23 -3.26 -6.28
C GLU A 12 -11.54 -2.92 -7.74
N THR A 13 -10.51 -2.88 -8.60
CA THR A 13 -10.69 -2.59 -10.03
C THR A 13 -11.55 -3.65 -10.74
N VAL A 14 -11.33 -4.94 -10.43
CA VAL A 14 -12.15 -6.04 -10.95
C VAL A 14 -13.58 -5.93 -10.46
N GLU A 15 -13.79 -5.55 -9.20
CA GLU A 15 -15.13 -5.34 -8.62
C GLU A 15 -15.87 -4.20 -9.33
N TYR A 16 -15.22 -3.06 -9.57
CA TYR A 16 -15.82 -1.96 -10.33
C TYR A 16 -16.23 -2.39 -11.75
N MET A 17 -15.40 -3.17 -12.43
CA MET A 17 -15.73 -3.68 -13.77
C MET A 17 -16.88 -4.69 -13.75
N LYS A 18 -16.96 -5.52 -12.69
CA LYS A 18 -18.05 -6.47 -12.49
C LYS A 18 -19.38 -5.75 -12.24
N GLU A 19 -19.38 -4.67 -11.47
CA GLU A 19 -20.59 -3.91 -11.15
C GLU A 19 -21.02 -2.98 -12.30
N LYS A 20 -20.10 -2.19 -12.85
CA LYS A 20 -20.41 -1.11 -13.80
C LYS A 20 -20.34 -1.54 -15.27
N GLY A 21 -19.76 -2.71 -15.54
CA GLY A 21 -19.58 -3.32 -16.85
C GLY A 21 -18.16 -3.14 -17.43
N PRO A 22 -17.84 -3.85 -18.53
CA PRO A 22 -16.49 -3.86 -19.12
C PRO A 22 -16.10 -2.53 -19.79
N ARG A 23 -17.06 -1.64 -20.04
CA ARG A 23 -16.85 -0.28 -20.53
C ARG A 23 -17.53 0.68 -19.57
N ILE A 24 -16.72 1.45 -18.86
CA ILE A 24 -17.19 2.42 -17.87
C ILE A 24 -17.31 3.77 -18.58
N GLU A 25 -18.54 4.23 -18.75
CA GLU A 25 -18.82 5.59 -19.23
C GLU A 25 -18.48 6.62 -18.15
N PHE A 26 -18.20 7.85 -18.58
CA PHE A 26 -17.74 8.90 -17.68
C PHE A 26 -18.65 9.13 -16.44
N PRO A 27 -19.99 9.14 -16.53
CA PRO A 27 -20.83 9.29 -15.33
C PRO A 27 -20.63 8.17 -14.30
N LYS A 28 -20.54 6.91 -14.75
CA LYS A 28 -20.26 5.76 -13.88
C LYS A 28 -18.86 5.83 -13.28
N PHE A 29 -17.90 6.36 -14.04
CA PHE A 29 -16.56 6.61 -13.52
C PHE A 29 -16.56 7.64 -12.39
N LEU A 30 -17.37 8.71 -12.49
CA LEU A 30 -17.52 9.68 -11.40
C LEU A 30 -18.14 9.06 -10.14
N GLU A 31 -19.08 8.13 -10.27
CA GLU A 31 -19.62 7.38 -9.13
C GLU A 31 -18.51 6.59 -8.41
N ILE A 32 -17.62 5.92 -9.16
CA ILE A 32 -16.49 5.18 -8.59
C ILE A 32 -15.55 6.14 -7.84
N ILE A 33 -15.19 7.28 -8.45
CA ILE A 33 -14.32 8.27 -7.81
C ILE A 33 -14.99 8.88 -6.58
N HIS A 34 -16.30 9.12 -6.60
CA HIS A 34 -17.03 9.60 -5.43
C HIS A 34 -16.97 8.60 -4.28
N HIS A 35 -17.19 7.32 -4.57
CA HIS A 35 -17.08 6.25 -3.59
C HIS A 35 -15.66 6.18 -2.98
N GLU A 36 -14.63 6.23 -3.82
CA GLU A 36 -13.23 6.22 -3.35
C GLU A 36 -12.89 7.42 -2.47
N ASN A 37 -13.45 8.59 -2.74
CA ASN A 37 -13.28 9.77 -1.89
C ASN A 37 -14.00 9.65 -0.53
N GLN A 38 -15.02 8.81 -0.42
CA GLN A 38 -15.74 8.55 0.82
C GLN A 38 -15.08 7.46 1.68
N ARG A 39 -13.99 6.86 1.20
CA ARG A 39 -13.27 5.83 1.93
C ARG A 39 -12.78 6.39 3.28
N LYS A 40 -13.31 5.83 4.37
CA LYS A 40 -13.08 6.33 5.74
C LYS A 40 -11.69 6.02 6.27
N ILE A 41 -11.01 5.03 5.69
CA ILE A 41 -9.72 4.53 6.19
C ILE A 41 -8.64 4.86 5.17
N ASP A 42 -7.69 5.66 5.62
CA ASP A 42 -6.48 5.98 4.86
C ASP A 42 -5.60 4.71 4.69
N PRO A 43 -5.29 4.29 3.46
CA PRO A 43 -4.52 3.07 3.19
C PRO A 43 -3.12 3.12 3.81
N VAL A 44 -2.49 4.30 3.85
CA VAL A 44 -1.14 4.48 4.41
C VAL A 44 -1.18 4.29 5.93
N TRP A 45 -2.18 4.86 6.59
CA TRP A 45 -2.42 4.67 8.02
C TRP A 45 -2.66 3.19 8.35
N GLU A 46 -3.48 2.48 7.56
CA GLU A 46 -3.72 1.05 7.73
C GLU A 46 -2.42 0.24 7.64
N CYS A 47 -1.63 0.45 6.58
CA CYS A 47 -0.31 -0.18 6.43
C CYS A 47 0.60 0.13 7.63
N ALA A 48 0.64 1.38 8.08
CA ALA A 48 1.45 1.81 9.21
C ALA A 48 1.04 1.11 10.51
N GLN A 49 -0.26 0.92 10.77
CA GLN A 49 -0.73 0.17 11.93
C GLN A 49 -0.34 -1.30 11.83
N CYS A 50 -0.46 -1.92 10.66
CA CYS A 50 -0.03 -3.30 10.45
C CYS A 50 1.47 -3.50 10.74
N PHE A 51 2.32 -2.61 10.23
CA PHE A 51 3.76 -2.66 10.52
C PHE A 51 4.05 -2.50 12.01
N LYS A 52 3.37 -1.56 12.69
CA LYS A 52 3.52 -1.39 14.15
C LYS A 52 3.02 -2.60 14.94
N ALA A 53 1.96 -3.25 14.49
CA ALA A 53 1.40 -4.44 15.14
C ALA A 53 2.33 -5.66 15.04
N LEU A 54 3.12 -5.75 13.97
CA LEU A 54 4.12 -6.81 13.79
C LEU A 54 5.33 -6.65 14.73
N ASP A 55 5.68 -5.42 15.11
CA ASP A 55 6.73 -5.14 16.10
C ASP A 55 6.23 -5.32 17.54
N THR A 56 5.88 -6.56 17.88
CA THR A 56 5.36 -6.96 19.19
C THR A 56 6.27 -6.58 20.36
N ARG A 57 7.58 -6.46 20.10
CA ARG A 57 8.61 -6.10 21.09
C ARG A 57 8.90 -4.59 21.15
N LYS A 58 8.23 -3.76 20.33
CA LYS A 58 8.44 -2.30 20.24
C LYS A 58 9.90 -1.92 20.00
N THR A 59 10.58 -2.68 19.15
CA THR A 59 11.99 -2.47 18.79
C THR A 59 12.18 -1.33 17.79
N GLY A 60 11.14 -0.94 17.07
CA GLY A 60 11.18 0.00 15.95
C GLY A 60 11.58 -0.64 14.60
N TYR A 61 11.76 -1.96 14.56
CA TYR A 61 12.23 -2.68 13.38
C TYR A 61 11.34 -3.88 13.03
N LEU A 62 11.23 -4.17 11.74
CA LEU A 62 10.70 -5.43 11.21
C LEU A 62 11.82 -6.31 10.69
N SER A 63 11.68 -7.63 10.77
CA SER A 63 12.56 -8.50 9.99
C SER A 63 12.18 -8.46 8.51
N ARG A 64 13.16 -8.59 7.61
CA ARG A 64 12.88 -8.75 6.17
C ARG A 64 11.95 -9.94 5.94
N SER A 65 12.16 -11.08 6.61
CA SER A 65 11.30 -12.26 6.45
C SER A 65 9.84 -12.01 6.79
N GLU A 66 9.55 -11.24 7.84
CA GLU A 66 8.17 -10.86 8.20
C GLU A 66 7.57 -9.91 7.17
N PHE A 67 8.34 -8.92 6.71
CA PHE A 67 7.90 -7.99 5.67
C PHE A 67 7.59 -8.70 4.34
N PHE A 68 8.48 -9.59 3.90
CA PHE A 68 8.25 -10.46 2.74
C PHE A 68 7.02 -11.32 2.91
N SER A 69 6.89 -12.00 4.05
CA SER A 69 5.74 -12.86 4.33
C SER A 69 4.43 -12.06 4.34
N LEU A 70 4.46 -10.82 4.82
CA LEU A 70 3.30 -9.94 4.82
C LEU A 70 2.86 -9.61 3.39
N LEU A 71 3.77 -9.07 2.56
CA LEU A 71 3.47 -8.61 1.21
C LEU A 71 3.21 -9.73 0.20
N THR A 72 3.69 -10.95 0.47
CA THR A 72 3.46 -12.12 -0.42
C THR A 72 2.19 -12.91 -0.05
N ARG A 73 1.67 -12.76 1.17
CA ARG A 73 0.52 -13.56 1.66
C ARG A 73 -0.77 -12.78 1.85
N PHE A 74 -0.69 -11.50 2.17
CA PHE A 74 -1.85 -10.68 2.54
C PHE A 74 -2.17 -9.63 1.47
N GLY A 75 -3.47 -9.39 1.25
CA GLY A 75 -3.94 -8.38 0.29
C GLY A 75 -3.58 -8.70 -1.16
N GLU A 76 -3.16 -7.66 -1.89
CA GLU A 76 -2.60 -7.79 -3.24
C GLU A 76 -1.17 -8.32 -3.14
N LYS A 77 -1.03 -9.61 -3.42
CA LYS A 77 0.25 -10.31 -3.26
C LYS A 77 1.28 -9.74 -4.23
N MET A 78 2.41 -9.36 -3.69
CA MET A 78 3.57 -8.95 -4.47
C MET A 78 4.52 -10.12 -4.68
N ASP A 79 5.17 -10.16 -5.83
CA ASP A 79 6.23 -11.12 -6.08
C ASP A 79 7.44 -10.83 -5.17
N PRO A 80 8.14 -11.85 -4.65
CA PRO A 80 9.31 -11.64 -3.78
C PRO A 80 10.36 -10.72 -4.41
N ILE A 81 10.54 -10.79 -5.73
CA ILE A 81 11.48 -9.94 -6.47
C ILE A 81 11.02 -8.47 -6.41
N GLU A 82 9.71 -8.21 -6.55
CA GLU A 82 9.14 -6.86 -6.45
C GLU A 82 9.28 -6.28 -5.05
N VAL A 83 9.15 -7.12 -4.01
CA VAL A 83 9.37 -6.72 -2.62
C VAL A 83 10.82 -6.26 -2.41
N GLU A 84 11.80 -7.04 -2.89
CA GLU A 84 13.22 -6.65 -2.78
C GLU A 84 13.52 -5.38 -3.59
N MET A 85 12.99 -5.27 -4.82
CA MET A 85 13.12 -4.05 -5.63
C MET A 85 12.51 -2.83 -4.93
N SER A 86 11.41 -3.00 -4.20
CA SER A 86 10.78 -1.92 -3.43
C SER A 86 11.68 -1.45 -2.29
N LEU A 87 12.26 -2.39 -1.53
CA LEU A 87 13.23 -2.06 -0.48
C LEU A 87 14.49 -1.39 -1.04
N GLN A 88 14.96 -1.81 -2.23
CA GLN A 88 16.07 -1.17 -2.93
C GLN A 88 15.75 0.28 -3.29
N ARG A 89 14.57 0.55 -3.86
CA ARG A 89 14.13 1.91 -4.21
C ARG A 89 14.00 2.83 -3.00
N MET A 90 13.63 2.27 -1.85
CA MET A 90 13.54 3.00 -0.57
C MET A 90 14.89 3.16 0.13
N GLY A 91 16.00 2.70 -0.45
CA GLY A 91 17.33 2.78 0.16
C GLY A 91 17.49 1.89 1.40
N MET A 92 16.63 0.90 1.59
CA MET A 92 16.57 0.08 2.81
C MET A 92 17.51 -1.12 2.82
N CYS A 93 18.32 -1.28 1.76
CA CYS A 93 19.24 -2.41 1.64
C CYS A 93 20.40 -2.37 2.64
N GLY A 94 20.75 -1.19 3.17
CA GLY A 94 21.85 -1.01 4.13
C GLY A 94 21.57 -1.51 5.55
N TYR A 95 20.33 -1.84 5.88
CA TYR A 95 19.92 -2.23 7.24
C TYR A 95 20.06 -3.74 7.53
N GLY A 96 20.70 -4.49 6.63
CA GLY A 96 20.84 -5.94 6.75
C GLY A 96 19.48 -6.62 6.82
N LEU A 97 19.25 -7.49 7.81
CA LEU A 97 18.00 -8.24 7.98
C LEU A 97 16.86 -7.45 8.63
N LYS A 98 17.09 -6.21 9.04
CA LYS A 98 16.10 -5.37 9.73
C LYS A 98 15.63 -4.23 8.84
N ILE A 99 14.39 -3.83 8.98
CA ILE A 99 13.77 -2.71 8.27
C ILE A 99 13.26 -1.71 9.32
N PRO A 100 13.76 -0.45 9.35
CA PRO A 100 13.27 0.57 10.27
C PRO A 100 11.82 0.96 9.93
N ILE A 101 10.90 0.79 10.88
CA ILE A 101 9.46 0.97 10.66
C ILE A 101 9.12 2.42 10.33
N GLU A 102 9.72 3.38 11.03
CA GLU A 102 9.44 4.80 10.81
C GLU A 102 9.85 5.26 9.41
N GLN A 103 11.03 4.82 8.95
CA GLN A 103 11.48 5.13 7.60
C GLN A 103 10.63 4.45 6.53
N LEU A 104 10.12 3.24 6.82
CA LEU A 104 9.23 2.51 5.91
C LEU A 104 7.93 3.28 5.76
N ILE A 105 7.32 3.68 6.87
CA ILE A 105 6.10 4.51 6.90
C ILE A 105 6.34 5.81 6.14
N HIS A 106 7.44 6.52 6.43
CA HIS A 106 7.76 7.76 5.74
C HIS A 106 7.85 7.59 4.20
N HIS A 107 8.46 6.50 3.73
CA HIS A 107 8.53 6.24 2.28
C HIS A 107 7.17 5.93 1.67
N ILE A 108 6.31 5.16 2.35
CA ILE A 108 4.99 4.80 1.82
C ILE A 108 3.96 5.92 1.93
N SER A 109 4.15 6.89 2.84
CA SER A 109 3.29 8.07 2.95
C SER A 109 3.47 9.08 1.82
N GLY A 110 4.48 8.90 0.96
CA GLY A 110 4.86 9.92 -0.04
C GLY A 110 5.49 11.16 0.60
N PRO A 111 5.88 12.18 -0.18
CA PRO A 111 6.27 13.46 0.40
C PRO A 111 5.12 14.00 1.24
N ALA A 112 5.43 14.53 2.43
CA ALA A 112 4.44 15.16 3.29
C ALA A 112 3.54 16.11 2.48
N PRO A 113 2.23 16.17 2.75
CA PRO A 113 1.38 17.17 2.11
C PRO A 113 2.03 18.53 2.32
N LEU A 114 2.21 19.28 1.23
CA LEU A 114 2.74 20.63 1.29
C LEU A 114 1.87 21.45 2.28
N PRO A 115 2.49 22.27 3.14
CA PRO A 115 1.77 23.09 4.12
C PRO A 115 0.79 24.07 3.45
#